data_AF-F0GH31-F1
#
_entry.id   AF-F0GH31-F1
#
_cell.length_a   1.000
_cell.length_b   1.000
_cell.length_c   1.000
_cell.angle_alpha   90.00
_cell.angle_beta   90.00
_cell.angle_gamma   90.00
#
_symmetry.space_group_name_H-M   'P 1'
#
loop_
_entity.id
_entity.type
_entity.pdbx_description
1 polymer ?
#
loop_
_entity_poly.entity_id
_entity_poly.type
_entity_poly.pdbx_seq_one_letter_code
_entity_poly.pdbx_strand_id
1 'polypeptide(L)'
;MSARGRRGIAAWLCAAAALVFACAFGQPPRAHAARDGAGFAQLARACAPNVDPETLAALVRTESGFNPYAIGVVGGHLTRQPA
;
A
#
# COMPACT_ATOMS: atom_id res chain seq x y z
N MET A 1 -42.18 24.72 -8.73
CA MET A 1 -41.22 23.59 -8.71
C MET A 1 -41.40 22.77 -7.44
N SER A 2 -41.66 21.46 -7.56
CA SER A 2 -42.07 20.60 -6.44
C SER A 2 -40.91 20.26 -5.49
N ALA A 3 -41.11 20.51 -4.19
CA ALA A 3 -40.14 20.24 -3.12
C ALA A 3 -39.72 18.76 -3.01
N ARG A 4 -40.52 17.84 -3.56
CA ARG A 4 -40.25 16.40 -3.59
C ARG A 4 -39.09 16.03 -4.51
N GLY A 5 -38.94 16.72 -5.64
CA GLY A 5 -37.82 16.52 -6.58
C GLY A 5 -36.48 17.02 -6.02
N ARG A 6 -36.50 18.15 -5.29
CA ARG A 6 -35.30 18.73 -4.68
C ARG A 6 -34.72 17.86 -3.56
N ARG A 7 -35.57 17.15 -2.81
CA ARG A 7 -35.15 16.21 -1.75
C ARG A 7 -34.50 14.94 -2.31
N GLY A 8 -35.00 14.42 -3.44
CA GLY A 8 -34.40 13.28 -4.12
C GLY A 8 -33.00 13.61 -4.66
N ILE A 9 -32.85 14.77 -5.30
CA ILE A 9 -31.56 15.23 -5.85
C ILE A 9 -30.55 15.48 -4.72
N ALA A 10 -30.95 16.14 -3.64
CA ALA A 10 -30.06 16.41 -2.50
C ALA A 10 -29.58 15.12 -1.84
N ALA A 11 -30.45 14.13 -1.63
CA ALA A 11 -30.08 12.84 -1.07
C ALA A 11 -29.08 12.08 -1.96
N TRP A 12 -29.28 12.14 -3.29
CA TRP A 12 -28.39 11.51 -4.25
C TRP A 12 -27.00 12.17 -4.28
N LEU A 13 -26.95 13.51 -4.23
CA LEU A 13 -25.69 14.26 -4.16
C LEU A 13 -24.94 13.99 -2.86
N CYS A 14 -25.63 13.93 -1.72
CA CYS A 14 -25.00 13.59 -0.43
C CYS A 14 -24.46 12.16 -0.42
N ALA A 15 -25.20 11.20 -0.95
CA ALA A 15 -24.75 9.81 -1.05
C ALA A 15 -23.53 9.67 -1.97
N ALA A 16 -23.54 10.35 -3.13
CA ALA A 16 -22.41 10.37 -4.06
C ALA A 16 -21.16 11.02 -3.43
N ALA A 17 -21.33 12.15 -2.73
CA ALA A 17 -20.22 12.83 -2.06
C ALA A 17 -19.61 11.96 -0.93
N ALA A 18 -20.45 11.27 -0.16
CA ALA A 18 -19.98 10.35 0.90
C ALA A 18 -19.20 9.16 0.31
N LEU A 19 -19.66 8.60 -0.82
CA LEU A 19 -18.98 7.50 -1.49
C LEU A 19 -17.60 7.94 -2.04
N VAL A 20 -17.52 9.11 -2.67
CA VAL A 20 -16.26 9.68 -3.18
C VAL A 20 -15.27 9.94 -2.05
N PHE A 21 -15.73 10.50 -0.92
CA PHE A 21 -14.87 10.76 0.24
C PHE A 21 -14.33 9.47 0.85
N ALA A 22 -15.17 8.44 1.00
CA ALA A 22 -14.74 7.13 1.49
C ALA A 22 -13.71 6.46 0.58
N CYS A 23 -13.85 6.56 -0.75
CA CYS A 23 -12.88 5.99 -1.69
C CYS A 23 -11.56 6.76 -1.76
N ALA A 24 -11.61 8.10 -1.70
CA ALA A 24 -10.42 8.94 -1.86
C ALA A 24 -9.59 9.09 -0.57
N PHE A 25 -10.22 9.02 0.60
CA PHE A 25 -9.57 9.30 1.89
C PHE A 25 -9.67 8.15 2.90
N GLY A 26 -10.49 7.13 2.64
CA GLY A 26 -10.64 5.96 3.52
C GLY A 26 -9.59 4.86 3.32
N GLN A 27 -8.51 5.13 2.59
CA GLN A 27 -7.45 4.14 2.43
C GLN A 27 -6.67 3.99 3.75
N PRO A 28 -6.66 2.80 4.38
CA PRO A 28 -5.86 2.58 5.57
C PRO A 28 -4.36 2.76 5.23
N PRO A 29 -3.51 3.12 6.21
CA PRO A 29 -2.07 3.14 5.98
C PRO A 29 -1.65 1.77 5.47
N ARG A 30 -1.21 1.71 4.20
CA ARG A 30 -0.73 0.50 3.52
C ARG A 30 0.65 0.09 4.06
N ALA A 31 0.74 -0.15 5.36
CA ALA A 31 1.99 -0.56 6.00
C ALA A 31 2.39 -2.01 5.66
N HIS A 32 1.51 -2.81 5.04
CA HIS A 32 1.75 -4.24 4.77
C HIS A 32 1.51 -4.67 3.32
N ALA A 33 1.32 -3.73 2.37
CA ALA A 33 1.05 -4.08 0.97
C ALA A 33 2.27 -4.63 0.19
N ALA A 34 3.44 -4.72 0.82
CA ALA A 34 4.64 -5.30 0.24
C ALA A 34 4.66 -6.84 0.25
N ARG A 35 3.53 -7.52 0.53
CA ARG A 35 3.46 -8.98 0.56
C ARG A 35 3.28 -9.64 -0.82
N ASP A 36 2.96 -8.86 -1.86
CA ASP A 36 2.67 -9.40 -3.20
C ASP A 36 3.66 -8.85 -4.23
N GLY A 37 4.06 -9.64 -5.22
CA GLY A 37 5.01 -9.23 -6.27
C GLY A 37 4.57 -7.97 -7.05
N ALA A 38 3.27 -7.73 -7.17
CA ALA A 38 2.72 -6.51 -7.76
C ALA A 38 2.93 -5.26 -6.87
N GLY A 39 2.89 -5.42 -5.54
CA GLY A 39 3.15 -4.35 -4.58
C GLY A 39 4.62 -3.93 -4.56
N PHE A 40 5.54 -4.88 -4.72
CA PHE A 40 6.97 -4.61 -4.76
C PHE A 40 7.36 -3.67 -5.91
N ALA A 41 6.92 -3.94 -7.14
CA ALA A 41 7.30 -3.13 -8.30
C ALA A 41 6.79 -1.67 -8.18
N GLN A 42 5.63 -1.46 -7.55
CA GLN A 42 5.14 -0.11 -7.26
C GLN A 42 6.02 0.60 -6.23
N LEU A 43 6.41 -0.09 -5.17
CA LEU A 43 7.30 0.44 -4.14
C LEU A 43 8.69 0.77 -4.71
N ALA A 44 9.25 -0.13 -5.52
CA ALA A 44 10.52 0.06 -6.21
C ALA A 44 10.50 1.34 -7.06
N ARG A 45 9.46 1.53 -7.87
CA ARG A 45 9.29 2.75 -8.69
C ARG A 45 9.12 4.03 -7.86
N ALA A 46 8.45 3.93 -6.71
CA ALA A 46 8.23 5.10 -5.84
C ALA A 46 9.49 5.51 -5.08
N CYS A 47 10.28 4.55 -4.60
CA CYS A 47 11.42 4.81 -3.72
C CYS A 47 12.77 4.91 -4.46
N ALA A 48 12.90 4.26 -5.62
CA ALA A 48 14.12 4.22 -6.41
C ALA A 48 13.80 4.30 -7.91
N PRO A 49 13.25 5.45 -8.38
CA PRO A 49 12.71 5.59 -9.75
C PRO A 49 13.77 5.45 -10.86
N ASN A 50 15.05 5.59 -10.52
CA ASN A 50 16.18 5.50 -11.43
C ASN A 50 16.88 4.13 -11.41
N VAL A 51 16.35 3.15 -10.69
CA VAL A 51 16.88 1.78 -10.63
C VAL A 51 15.87 0.84 -11.26
N ASP A 52 16.33 -0.06 -12.12
CA ASP A 52 15.47 -1.05 -12.74
C ASP A 52 14.80 -1.93 -11.65
N PRO A 53 13.47 -2.12 -11.69
CA PRO A 53 12.77 -2.91 -10.68
C PRO A 53 13.28 -4.35 -10.53
N GLU A 54 13.78 -5.00 -11.59
CA GLU A 54 14.37 -6.33 -11.47
C GLU A 54 15.70 -6.30 -10.72
N THR A 55 16.50 -5.24 -10.88
CA THR A 55 17.74 -5.08 -10.11
C THR A 55 17.43 -4.98 -8.62
N LEU A 56 16.43 -4.19 -8.24
CA LEU A 56 15.97 -4.10 -6.86
C LEU A 56 15.39 -5.44 -6.36
N ALA A 57 14.66 -6.16 -7.21
CA ALA A 57 14.15 -7.49 -6.86
C ALA A 57 15.28 -8.49 -6.60
N ALA A 58 16.36 -8.44 -7.39
CA ALA A 58 17.53 -9.30 -7.20
C ALA A 58 18.25 -9.00 -5.88
N LEU A 59 18.38 -7.72 -5.51
CA LEU A 59 18.93 -7.30 -4.23
C LEU A 59 18.06 -7.81 -3.06
N VAL A 60 16.76 -7.51 -3.06
CA VAL A 60 15.86 -7.92 -1.98
C VAL A 60 15.78 -9.44 -1.84
N ARG A 61 15.81 -10.18 -2.95
CA ARG A 61 15.88 -11.65 -2.92
C ARG A 61 17.15 -12.14 -2.23
N THR A 62 18.29 -11.51 -2.51
CA THR A 62 19.59 -11.90 -1.95
C THR A 62 19.69 -11.54 -0.47
N GLU A 63 19.27 -10.34 -0.09
CA GLU A 63 19.46 -9.81 1.26
C GLU A 63 18.44 -10.35 2.27
N SER A 64 17.19 -10.57 1.84
CA SER A 64 16.10 -10.95 2.76
C SER A 64 15.16 -12.04 2.23
N GLY A 65 15.30 -12.48 0.97
CA GLY A 65 14.36 -13.42 0.37
C GLY A 65 12.92 -12.90 0.29
N PHE A 66 12.75 -11.57 0.24
CA PHE A 66 11.45 -10.88 0.38
C PHE A 66 10.76 -11.09 1.75
N ASN A 67 11.49 -11.48 2.79
CA ASN A 67 10.97 -11.49 4.15
C ASN A 67 11.08 -10.08 4.78
N PRO A 68 9.97 -9.36 5.01
CA PRO A 68 10.01 -8.01 5.61
C PRO A 68 10.47 -8.01 7.07
N TYR A 69 10.56 -9.19 7.70
CA TYR A 69 11.01 -9.37 9.08
C TYR A 69 12.43 -9.93 9.18
N ALA A 70 13.15 -10.07 8.06
CA ALA A 70 14.53 -10.54 8.08
C ALA A 70 15.45 -9.51 8.75
N ILE A 71 16.06 -9.89 9.88
CA ILE A 71 17.08 -9.08 10.55
C ILE A 71 18.45 -9.70 10.31
N GLY A 72 19.32 -9.00 9.57
CA GLY A 72 20.73 -9.35 9.45
C GLY A 72 21.51 -8.95 10.69
N VAL A 73 22.35 -9.84 11.22
CA VAL A 73 23.20 -9.56 12.39
C VAL A 73 24.66 -9.71 11.99
N VAL A 74 25.48 -8.69 12.25
CA VAL A 74 26.92 -8.73 12.01
C VAL A 74 27.64 -8.99 13.35
N GLY A 75 28.48 -10.02 13.40
CA GLY A 75 29.30 -10.32 14.58
C GLY A 75 28.53 -10.87 15.80
N GLY A 76 27.30 -11.33 15.62
CA GLY A 76 26.46 -11.87 16.69
C GLY A 76 25.31 -12.74 16.18
N HIS A 77 24.37 -13.08 17.04
CA HIS A 77 23.16 -13.81 16.67
C HIS A 77 21.95 -13.37 17.52
N LEU A 78 20.75 -13.56 16.96
CA LEU A 78 19.50 -13.37 17.71
C LEU A 78 19.05 -14.71 18.29
N THR A 79 18.53 -14.70 19.51
CA THR A 79 17.87 -15.86 20.11
C THR A 79 16.61 -16.28 19.34
N ARG A 80 15.95 -15.32 18.65
CA ARG A 80 14.76 -15.54 17.83
C ARG A 80 14.60 -14.44 16.79
N GLN A 81 14.18 -14.81 15.58
CA GLN A 81 13.65 -13.91 14.55
C GLN A 81 12.11 -13.78 14.69
N PRO A 82 11.51 -12.64 14.30
CA PRO A 82 10.07 -12.54 14.13
C PRO A 82 9.58 -13.48 13.00
N ALA A 83 8.31 -13.91 13.09
CA ALA A 83 7.62 -14.73 12.10
C ALA A 83 6.41 -13.98 11.54
#